data_AF-X1UN29-F1
#
_entry.id   AF-X1UN29-F1
#
_cell.length_a   1.000
_cell.length_b   1.000
_cell.length_c   1.000
_cell.angle_alpha   90.00
_cell.angle_beta   90.00
_cell.angle_gamma   90.00
#
_symmetry.space_group_name_H-M   'P 1'
#
loop_
_entity.id
_entity.type
_entity.pdbx_description
1 polymer ?
#
loop_
_entity_poly.entity_id
_entity_poly.type
_entity_poly.pdbx_seq_one_letter_code
_entity_poly.pdbx_strand_id
1 'polypeptide(L)' 'MIDAHLCVKTCDKCGKMIEKTQEVFFVSDGEIIDSNELLGLKYSQIYFVCHKDCWDG' A
#
# COMPACT_ATOMS: atom_id res chain seq x y z
N MET A 1 -13.70 4.37 -4.17
CA MET A 1 -12.23 4.57 -4.11
C MET A 1 -11.86 4.60 -2.63
N ILE A 2 -10.86 3.83 -2.21
CA ILE A 2 -10.42 3.79 -0.81
C ILE A 2 -9.08 4.51 -0.75
N ASP A 3 -9.01 5.60 0.00
CA ASP A 3 -7.78 6.38 0.19
C ASP A 3 -7.02 5.84 1.41
N ALA A 4 -5.91 5.16 1.15
CA ALA A 4 -5.00 4.69 2.20
C ALA A 4 -3.98 5.79 2.54
N HIS A 5 -3.81 6.10 3.82
CA HIS A 5 -2.83 7.08 4.29
C HIS A 5 -1.59 6.38 4.81
N LEU A 6 -0.45 6.61 4.17
CA LEU A 6 0.84 6.09 4.59
C LEU A 6 1.54 7.09 5.53
N CYS A 7 1.90 6.64 6.73
CA CYS A 7 2.80 7.39 7.62
C CYS A 7 4.28 7.25 7.20
N VAL A 8 4.59 6.32 6.30
CA VAL A 8 5.93 6.05 5.79
C VAL A 8 6.11 6.72 4.43
N LYS A 9 7.21 7.46 4.26
CA LYS A 9 7.53 8.21 3.04
C LYS A 9 8.75 7.66 2.31
N THR A 10 9.31 6.55 2.76
CA THR A 10 10.51 5.92 2.21
C THR A 10 10.19 4.51 1.74
N CYS A 11 10.76 4.11 0.62
CA CYS A 11 10.64 2.75 0.12
C CYS A 11 11.43 1.78 1.01
N ASP A 12 10.77 0.73 1.50
CA ASP A 12 11.36 -0.28 2.38
C ASP A 12 12.52 -1.05 1.72
N LYS A 13 12.48 -1.24 0.40
CA LYS A 13 13.53 -1.95 -0.37
C LYS A 13 14.78 -1.12 -0.64
N CYS A 14 14.61 0.10 -1.17
CA CYS A 14 15.73 0.90 -1.67
C CYS A 14 16.09 2.09 -0.77
N GLY A 15 15.30 2.37 0.26
CA GLY A 15 15.51 3.46 1.22
C GLY A 15 15.27 4.87 0.67
N LYS A 16 14.93 5.00 -0.62
CA LYS A 16 14.69 6.31 -1.25
C LYS A 16 13.30 6.84 -0.88
N MET A 17 13.19 8.17 -0.87
CA MET A 17 11.91 8.85 -0.68
C MET A 17 10.93 8.49 -1.80
N ILE A 18 9.67 8.26 -1.42
CA ILE A 18 8.55 8.11 -2.34
C ILE A 18 8.00 9.52 -2.61
N GLU A 19 8.01 9.90 -3.87
CA GLU A 19 7.59 11.22 -4.35
C GLU A 19 6.16 11.20 -4.89
N LYS A 20 5.57 12.39 -5.05
CA LYS A 20 4.25 12.53 -5.67
C LYS A 20 4.25 11.88 -7.04
N THR A 21 3.11 11.30 -7.43
CA THR A 21 2.86 10.66 -8.74
C THR A 21 3.58 9.33 -8.98
N GLN A 22 4.48 8.90 -8.10
CA GLN A 22 5.11 7.58 -8.24
C GLN A 22 4.16 6.46 -7.85
N GLU A 23 4.15 5.38 -8.64
CA GLU A 23 3.40 4.17 -8.33
C GLU A 23 4.12 3.36 -7.24
N VAL A 24 3.35 2.86 -6.28
CA VAL A 24 3.85 2.06 -5.17
C VAL A 24 3.09 0.74 -5.06
N PHE A 25 3.79 -0.27 -4.56
CA PHE A 25 3.20 -1.47 -4.00
C PHE A 25 3.24 -1.37 -2.48
N PHE A 26 2.18 -1.78 -1.79
CA PHE A 26 2.17 -1.83 -0.33
C PHE A 26 1.46 -3.09 0.18
N VAL A 27 1.84 -3.52 1.38
CA VAL A 27 1.20 -4.64 2.09
C VAL A 27 0.51 -4.10 3.33
N SER A 28 -0.76 -4.44 3.49
CA SER A 28 -1.60 -4.09 4.63
C SER A 28 -2.41 -5.30 5.06
N ASP A 29 -2.72 -5.38 6.35
CA ASP A 29 -3.83 -6.21 6.82
C ASP A 29 -5.15 -5.45 6.71
N GLY A 30 -6.26 -6.17 6.74
CA GLY A 30 -7.59 -5.58 6.72
C GLY A 30 -8.69 -6.60 6.92
N GLU A 31 -9.85 -6.10 7.31
CA GLU A 31 -11.08 -6.89 7.41
C GLU A 31 -11.89 -6.74 6.12
N ILE A 32 -12.41 -7.86 5.60
CA ILE A 32 -13.35 -7.84 4.47
C ILE A 32 -14.70 -7.34 4.98
N ILE A 33 -15.11 -6.18 4.50
CA ILE A 33 -16.40 -5.55 4.86
C ILE A 33 -17.46 -5.70 3.77
N ASP A 34 -17.04 -6.02 2.54
CA ASP A 34 -17.92 -6.35 1.42
C ASP A 34 -17.22 -7.39 0.51
N SER A 35 -17.99 -8.31 -0.05
CA SER A 35 -17.47 -9.40 -0.88
C SER A 35 -18.37 -9.76 -2.07
N ASN A 36 -19.29 -8.87 -2.45
CA ASN A 36 -20.25 -9.14 -3.51
C ASN A 36 -19.61 -9.19 -4.92
N GLU A 37 -19.12 -8.06 -5.43
CA GLU A 37 -18.48 -8.00 -6.76
C GLU A 37 -16.97 -7.71 -6.66
N LEU A 38 -16.58 -6.88 -5.70
CA LEU A 38 -15.20 -6.56 -5.36
C LEU A 38 -15.02 -6.71 -3.85
N LEU A 39 -13.81 -7.05 -3.43
CA LEU A 39 -13.49 -7.05 -2.00
C LEU A 39 -13.39 -5.61 -1.49
N GLY A 40 -14.34 -5.23 -0.65
CA GLY A 40 -14.24 -4.03 0.17
C GLY A 40 -13.39 -4.34 1.39
N LEU A 41 -12.29 -3.61 1.56
CA LEU A 41 -11.37 -3.79 2.69
C LEU A 41 -11.42 -2.59 3.61
N LYS A 42 -11.55 -2.85 4.91
CA LYS A 42 -11.22 -1.88 5.96
C LYS A 42 -9.79 -2.16 6.42
N TYR A 43 -8.86 -1.32 5.99
CA TYR A 43 -7.45 -1.45 6.37
C TYR A 43 -7.24 -1.17 7.86
N SER A 44 -6.34 -1.92 8.48
CA SER A 44 -5.91 -1.70 9.86
C SER A 44 -4.55 -1.01 9.89
N GLN A 45 -3.54 -1.61 9.26
CA GLN A 45 -2.18 -1.07 9.26
C GLN A 45 -1.40 -1.44 8.01
N ILE A 46 -0.61 -0.49 7.49
CA ILE A 46 0.34 -0.72 6.41
C ILE A 46 1.67 -1.18 7.02
N TYR A 47 2.17 -2.33 6.60
CA TYR A 47 3.40 -2.93 7.08
C TYR A 47 4.61 -2.69 6.17
N PHE A 48 4.34 -2.44 4.90
CA PHE A 48 5.38 -2.36 3.88
C PHE A 48 4.91 -1.47 2.74
N VAL A 49 5.80 -0.61 2.24
CA VAL A 49 5.59 0.17 1.03
C VAL A 49 6.87 0.21 0.20
N CYS A 50 6.73 0.00 -1.10
CA CYS A 50 7.84 -0.09 -2.03
C CYS A 50 7.49 0.61 -3.34
N HIS A 51 8.48 1.21 -4.01
CA HIS A 51 8.30 1.60 -5.40
C HIS A 51 7.84 0.37 -6.19
N LYS A 52 6.90 0.55 -7.12
CA LYS A 52 6.42 -0.54 -7.97
C LYS A 52 7.57 -1.27 -8.68
N ASP A 53 8.60 -0.54 -9.10
CA ASP A 53 9.78 -1.09 -9.77
C ASP A 53 10.76 -1.82 -8.83
N CYS A 54 10.65 -1.60 -7.52
CA CYS A 54 11.48 -2.28 -6.52
C CYS A 54 10.80 -3.54 -5.96
N TRP A 55 9.51 -3.72 -6.24
CA TRP A 55 8.75 -4.90 -5.83
C TRP A 55 9.16 -6.11 -6.68
N ASP A 56 9.56 -7.19 -6.02
CA ASP A 56 10.04 -8.42 -6.65
C ASP A 56 9.04 -9.57 -6.68
N GLY A 57 7.83 -9.37 -6.15
CA GLY A 57 6.79 -10.41 -6.05
C GLY A 57 6.96 -11.30 -4.82
#